data_AF-A0A6C2YI62-F1
#
_entry.id   AF-A0A6C2YI62-F1
#
_cell.length_a   1.000
_cell.length_b   1.000
_cell.length_c   1.000
_cell.angle_alpha   90.00
_cell.angle_beta   90.00
_cell.angle_gamma   90.00
#
_symmetry.space_group_name_H-M   'P 1'
#
loop_
_entity.id
_entity.type
_entity.pdbx_description
1 polymer ?
#
loop_
_entity_poly.entity_id
_entity_poly.type
_entity_poly.pdbx_seq_one_letter_code
_entity_poly.pdbx_strand_id
1 'polypeptide(L)'
;MARPASRSQLSRQSHPLVLSWNETSPLPQKLVQGDLPARGVNRGDSVPPWLETGRIDQPFDFCGHIRRLTADIAVRSPAFYHLDVSRLLFTFTQARNNRRHGLQARVTPMRFRDGQLVRVQRGVTYQVQRYFVDGREVLYVVSFCLPRFFTQGFDEKLVTLFHELYHISPSFDGDLRRHGGRYDVHTASQKEYDQHMAELAREYLQLRPEPRLYDFLRLNFVQLCQRHGAVMGTVVPRPKLVPVRILRSG
;
A
#
# COMPACT_ATOMS: atom_id res chain seq x y z
N MET A 1 -45.04 18.59 21.19
CA MET A 1 -44.97 17.11 21.21
C MET A 1 -43.99 16.65 20.12
N ALA A 2 -42.75 16.34 20.48
CA ALA A 2 -41.74 15.87 19.56
C ALA A 2 -41.85 14.34 19.41
N ARG A 3 -41.96 13.86 18.17
CA ARG A 3 -41.97 12.43 17.86
C ARG A 3 -40.63 11.79 18.26
N PRO A 4 -40.61 10.65 18.97
CA PRO A 4 -39.37 9.93 19.20
C PRO A 4 -38.87 9.35 17.87
N ALA A 5 -37.60 9.57 17.57
CA ALA A 5 -36.94 8.97 16.41
C ALA A 5 -37.03 7.44 16.50
N SER A 6 -37.52 6.83 15.44
CA SER A 6 -37.75 5.39 15.33
C SER A 6 -36.45 4.60 15.50
N ARG A 7 -36.53 3.56 16.33
CA ARG A 7 -35.46 2.65 16.75
C ARG A 7 -34.94 1.69 15.64
N SER A 8 -35.01 2.08 14.36
CA SER A 8 -35.04 1.15 13.21
C SER A 8 -33.92 1.28 12.16
N GLN A 9 -32.70 1.72 12.49
CA GLN A 9 -31.61 1.83 11.49
C GLN A 9 -30.18 1.46 11.94
N LEU A 10 -30.01 0.48 12.84
CA LEU A 10 -28.68 -0.02 13.21
C LEU A 10 -28.58 -1.55 13.15
N SER A 11 -28.99 -2.18 12.05
CA SER A 11 -28.35 -3.45 11.64
C SER A 11 -27.03 -3.14 10.92
N ARG A 12 -26.13 -2.37 11.55
CA ARG A 12 -24.78 -2.21 11.03
C ARG A 12 -24.06 -3.52 11.28
N GLN A 13 -23.66 -4.23 10.22
CA GLN A 13 -22.70 -5.32 10.32
C GLN A 13 -21.54 -4.86 11.22
N SER A 14 -21.44 -5.46 12.40
CA SER A 14 -20.43 -5.09 13.38
C SER A 14 -19.09 -5.62 12.87
N HIS A 15 -18.30 -4.75 12.24
CA HIS A 15 -16.92 -5.11 11.89
C HIS A 15 -16.10 -5.24 13.19
N PRO A 16 -15.28 -6.30 13.32
CA PRO A 16 -14.42 -6.44 14.50
C PRO A 16 -13.46 -5.25 14.57
N LEU A 17 -13.20 -4.73 15.77
CA LEU A 17 -12.26 -3.62 15.96
C LEU A 17 -10.83 -4.01 15.61
N VAL A 18 -10.47 -5.27 15.83
CA VAL A 18 -9.12 -5.81 15.64
C VAL A 18 -9.16 -6.96 14.64
N LEU A 19 -8.24 -6.95 13.68
CA LEU A 19 -7.87 -8.11 12.87
C LEU A 19 -6.42 -8.45 13.17
N SER A 20 -6.11 -9.73 13.33
CA SER A 20 -4.77 -10.19 13.66
C SER A 20 -4.41 -11.38 12.78
N TRP A 21 -3.15 -11.40 12.35
CA TRP A 21 -2.55 -12.50 11.60
C TRP A 21 -1.24 -12.92 12.25
N ASN A 22 -0.94 -14.21 12.21
CA ASN A 22 0.27 -14.82 12.74
C ASN A 22 0.51 -16.19 12.06
N GLU A 23 1.47 -16.97 12.55
CA GLU A 23 1.76 -18.31 12.01
C GLU A 23 0.53 -19.25 11.97
N THR A 24 -0.34 -19.20 13.00
CA THR A 24 -1.55 -20.03 13.07
C THR A 24 -2.73 -19.52 12.24
N SER A 25 -2.72 -18.23 11.89
CA SER A 25 -3.73 -17.58 11.06
C SER A 25 -3.03 -16.58 10.13
N PRO A 26 -2.36 -17.06 9.06
CA PRO A 26 -1.47 -16.24 8.26
C PRO A 26 -2.21 -15.18 7.46
N LEU A 27 -1.46 -14.18 6.98
CA LEU A 27 -1.99 -13.16 6.07
C LEU A 27 -2.58 -13.82 4.82
N PRO A 28 -3.80 -13.43 4.38
CA PRO A 28 -4.42 -14.01 3.20
C PRO A 28 -3.57 -13.70 1.96
N GLN A 29 -3.24 -14.75 1.20
CA GLN A 29 -2.55 -14.63 -0.08
C GLN A 29 -3.52 -14.80 -1.23
N LYS A 30 -3.30 -14.07 -2.32
CA LYS A 30 -4.04 -14.25 -3.57
C LYS A 30 -3.09 -14.33 -4.75
N LEU A 31 -3.34 -15.33 -5.59
CA LEU A 31 -2.71 -15.48 -6.90
C LEU A 31 -3.49 -14.68 -7.95
N VAL A 32 -2.76 -14.01 -8.83
CA VAL A 32 -3.27 -13.29 -9.98
C VAL A 32 -2.51 -13.78 -11.19
N GLN A 33 -3.24 -14.46 -12.07
CA GLN A 33 -2.71 -14.86 -13.37
C GLN A 33 -2.95 -13.73 -14.37
N GLY A 34 -2.04 -13.59 -15.33
CA GLY A 34 -2.27 -12.75 -16.50
C GLY A 34 -3.07 -13.54 -17.53
N ASP A 35 -3.90 -12.86 -18.31
CA ASP A 35 -4.43 -13.42 -19.56
C ASP A 35 -3.25 -13.60 -20.52
N LEU A 36 -2.62 -14.79 -20.48
CA LEU A 36 -1.54 -15.12 -21.40
C LEU A 36 -2.15 -15.34 -22.79
N PRO A 37 -1.70 -14.62 -23.84
CA PRO A 37 -2.21 -14.86 -25.18
C PRO A 37 -1.89 -16.30 -25.61
N ALA A 38 -2.90 -17.00 -26.18
CA ALA A 38 -2.81 -18.39 -26.62
C ALA A 38 -1.79 -18.64 -27.77
N ARG A 39 -1.16 -17.58 -28.30
CA ARG A 39 -0.17 -17.68 -29.39
C ARG A 39 1.02 -16.77 -29.11
N GLY A 40 2.20 -17.38 -29.15
CA GLY A 40 3.50 -16.80 -29.51
C GLY A 40 3.89 -15.49 -28.83
N VAL A 41 4.83 -15.58 -27.87
CA VAL A 41 5.53 -14.42 -27.32
C VAL A 41 6.23 -13.67 -28.47
N ASN A 42 5.89 -12.40 -28.69
CA ASN A 42 6.69 -11.56 -29.57
C ASN A 42 8.11 -11.48 -28.99
N ARG A 43 9.16 -11.61 -29.82
CA ARG A 43 10.57 -11.60 -29.34
C ARG A 43 10.91 -10.39 -28.45
N GLY A 44 10.23 -9.26 -28.63
CA GLY A 44 10.39 -8.04 -27.82
C GLY A 44 9.76 -8.08 -26.43
N ASP A 45 8.91 -9.07 -26.12
CA ASP A 45 8.26 -9.23 -24.82
C ASP A 45 9.01 -10.21 -23.90
N SER A 46 10.05 -10.88 -24.42
CA SER A 46 10.84 -11.84 -23.64
C SER A 46 11.53 -11.16 -22.46
N VAL A 47 11.43 -11.75 -21.27
CA VAL A 47 12.08 -11.20 -20.08
C VAL A 47 13.59 -11.41 -20.19
N PRO A 48 14.41 -10.33 -20.12
CA PRO A 48 15.84 -10.48 -20.16
C PRO A 48 16.36 -11.45 -19.08
N PRO A 49 17.25 -12.40 -19.43
CA PRO A 49 17.68 -13.45 -18.51
C PRO A 49 18.47 -12.91 -17.31
N TRP A 50 19.13 -11.76 -17.46
CA TRP A 50 19.92 -11.10 -16.42
C TRP A 50 19.09 -10.36 -15.37
N LEU A 51 17.76 -10.21 -15.54
CA LEU A 51 16.92 -9.57 -14.52
C LEU A 51 16.65 -10.55 -13.36
N GLU A 52 17.11 -10.18 -12.17
CA GLU A 52 16.94 -10.97 -10.95
C GLU A 52 15.62 -10.64 -10.25
N THR A 53 14.56 -11.36 -10.60
CA THR A 53 13.21 -11.17 -10.04
C THR A 53 12.75 -12.33 -9.16
N GLY A 54 13.66 -13.25 -8.80
CA GLY A 54 13.38 -14.46 -8.04
C GLY A 54 13.38 -15.73 -8.91
N ARG A 55 12.94 -16.85 -8.32
CA ARG A 55 12.91 -18.15 -9.00
C ARG A 55 11.91 -18.15 -10.15
N ILE A 56 12.35 -18.63 -11.31
CA ILE A 56 11.51 -18.86 -12.50
C ILE A 56 10.48 -19.96 -12.15
N ASP A 57 9.28 -19.86 -12.73
CA ASP A 57 8.17 -20.80 -12.52
C ASP A 57 7.67 -20.95 -11.07
N GLN A 58 8.03 -20.00 -10.19
CA GLN A 58 7.45 -19.86 -8.87
C GLN A 58 6.68 -18.54 -8.78
N PRO A 59 5.47 -18.52 -8.18
CA PRO A 59 4.68 -17.31 -8.08
C PRO A 59 5.47 -16.13 -7.50
N PHE A 60 5.43 -15.01 -8.22
CA PHE A 60 6.16 -13.81 -7.83
C PHE A 60 5.50 -13.14 -6.62
N ASP A 61 6.15 -13.14 -5.46
CA ASP A 61 5.68 -12.46 -4.25
C ASP A 61 5.84 -10.94 -4.36
N PHE A 62 4.83 -10.28 -4.92
CA PHE A 62 4.83 -8.84 -5.14
C PHE A 62 4.94 -8.04 -3.84
N CYS A 63 4.13 -8.39 -2.83
CA CYS A 63 4.10 -7.64 -1.57
C CYS A 63 5.41 -7.79 -0.79
N GLY A 64 6.04 -8.97 -0.81
CA GLY A 64 7.36 -9.18 -0.21
C GLY A 64 8.47 -8.44 -0.95
N HIS A 65 8.44 -8.38 -2.30
CA HIS A 65 9.39 -7.58 -3.07
C HIS A 65 9.28 -6.08 -2.78
N ILE A 66 8.05 -5.54 -2.75
CA ILE A 66 7.83 -4.14 -2.35
C ILE A 66 8.33 -3.90 -0.92
N ARG A 67 8.05 -4.81 0.02
CA ARG A 67 8.52 -4.68 1.41
C ARG A 67 10.05 -4.60 1.51
N ARG A 68 10.76 -5.46 0.78
CA ARG A 68 12.24 -5.45 0.74
C ARG A 68 12.77 -4.16 0.12
N LEU A 69 12.19 -3.71 -0.98
CA LEU A 69 12.54 -2.45 -1.61
C LEU A 69 12.32 -1.26 -0.66
N THR A 70 11.17 -1.20 0.02
CA THR A 70 10.91 -0.15 1.01
C THR A 70 11.88 -0.19 2.19
N ALA A 71 12.28 -1.37 2.65
CA ALA A 71 13.28 -1.49 3.72
C ALA A 71 14.64 -0.91 3.31
N ASP A 72 15.08 -1.16 2.07
CA ASP A 72 16.33 -0.58 1.56
C ASP A 72 16.21 0.95 1.36
N ILE A 73 15.10 1.43 0.82
CA ILE A 73 14.80 2.88 0.72
C ILE A 73 14.87 3.55 2.11
N ALA A 74 14.25 2.94 3.12
CA ALA A 74 14.20 3.48 4.48
C ALA A 74 15.58 3.56 5.15
N VAL A 75 16.57 2.79 4.69
CA VAL A 75 17.95 2.82 5.22
C VAL A 75 18.86 3.75 4.42
N ARG A 76 18.56 3.97 3.14
CA ARG A 76 19.44 4.72 2.22
C ARG A 76 19.02 6.16 1.97
N SER A 77 17.73 6.47 2.10
CA SER A 77 17.18 7.77 1.73
C SER A 77 16.75 8.56 2.98
N PRO A 78 17.42 9.68 3.31
CA PRO A 78 17.16 10.45 4.54
C PRO A 78 15.70 10.85 4.73
N ALA A 79 14.98 11.16 3.65
CA ALA A 79 13.56 11.49 3.68
C ALA A 79 12.67 10.37 4.28
N PHE A 80 13.16 9.13 4.32
CA PHE A 80 12.41 7.93 4.71
C PHE A 80 13.00 7.19 5.92
N TYR A 81 14.00 7.75 6.60
CA TYR A 81 14.62 7.13 7.79
C TYR A 81 13.66 6.89 8.96
N HIS A 82 12.56 7.63 9.02
CA HIS A 82 11.52 7.50 10.03
C HIS A 82 10.61 6.27 9.84
N LEU A 83 10.70 5.57 8.71
CA LEU A 83 9.82 4.44 8.41
C LEU A 83 10.23 3.18 9.18
N ASP A 84 9.38 2.73 10.10
CA ASP A 84 9.44 1.35 10.63
C ASP A 84 8.66 0.40 9.70
N VAL A 85 9.37 -0.22 8.75
CA VAL A 85 8.78 -1.15 7.76
C VAL A 85 8.08 -2.34 8.43
N SER A 86 8.44 -2.71 9.66
CA SER A 86 7.75 -3.77 10.39
C SER A 86 6.31 -3.42 10.79
N ARG A 87 5.94 -2.14 10.74
CA ARG A 87 4.58 -1.63 10.98
C ARG A 87 3.87 -1.17 9.71
N LEU A 88 4.46 -1.41 8.54
CA LEU A 88 3.86 -1.23 7.23
C LEU A 88 3.31 -2.57 6.72
N LEU A 89 2.05 -2.57 6.29
CA LEU A 89 1.44 -3.70 5.61
C LEU A 89 1.24 -3.39 4.13
N PHE A 90 1.91 -4.14 3.27
CA PHE A 90 1.74 -4.07 1.83
C PHE A 90 0.65 -5.04 1.38
N THR A 91 -0.28 -4.55 0.59
CA THR A 91 -1.37 -5.34 0.04
C THR A 91 -1.67 -4.92 -1.39
N PHE A 92 -2.47 -5.70 -2.11
CA PHE A 92 -3.02 -5.25 -3.38
C PHE A 92 -4.54 -5.37 -3.46
N THR A 93 -5.11 -4.60 -4.38
CA THR A 93 -6.49 -4.67 -4.83
C THR A 93 -6.50 -5.01 -6.32
N GLN A 94 -7.47 -5.82 -6.75
CA GLN A 94 -7.62 -6.11 -8.17
C GLN A 94 -8.42 -4.99 -8.84
N ALA A 95 -7.80 -4.34 -9.83
CA ALA A 95 -8.48 -3.40 -10.69
C ALA A 95 -9.48 -4.17 -11.59
N ARG A 96 -10.70 -3.64 -11.74
CA ARG A 96 -11.70 -4.21 -12.67
C ARG A 96 -11.32 -4.04 -14.15
N ASN A 97 -10.34 -3.19 -14.45
CA ASN A 97 -9.83 -2.94 -15.79
C ASN A 97 -8.34 -2.54 -15.76
N ASN A 98 -7.64 -2.76 -16.88
CA ASN A 98 -6.23 -2.44 -17.05
C ASN A 98 -5.99 -1.02 -17.63
N ARG A 99 -6.95 -0.11 -17.49
CA ARG A 99 -6.79 1.28 -17.97
C ARG A 99 -5.69 1.96 -17.18
N ARG A 100 -4.76 2.62 -17.88
CA ARG A 100 -3.64 3.37 -17.28
C ARG A 100 -4.08 4.49 -16.35
N HIS A 101 -5.23 5.12 -16.63
CA HIS A 101 -5.78 6.18 -15.80
C HIS A 101 -6.53 5.63 -14.58
N GLY A 102 -6.24 6.17 -13.41
CA GLY A 102 -6.90 5.85 -12.14
C GLY A 102 -5.91 5.57 -11.02
N LEU A 103 -6.44 5.10 -9.89
CA LEU A 103 -5.65 4.78 -8.69
C LEU A 103 -4.60 3.70 -9.01
N GLN A 104 -3.32 4.01 -8.75
CA GLN A 104 -2.18 3.10 -8.91
C GLN A 104 -1.80 2.43 -7.59
N ALA A 105 -1.65 3.26 -6.56
CA ALA A 105 -1.44 2.84 -5.19
C ALA A 105 -2.16 3.82 -4.26
N ARG A 106 -2.20 3.50 -2.96
CA ARG A 106 -2.60 4.41 -1.89
C ARG A 106 -2.03 3.94 -0.56
N VAL A 107 -1.66 4.88 0.30
CA VAL A 107 -1.47 4.64 1.73
C VAL A 107 -2.78 4.86 2.51
N THR A 108 -3.07 3.97 3.46
CA THR A 108 -4.16 4.13 4.42
C THR A 108 -3.56 4.32 5.82
N PRO A 109 -3.79 5.48 6.47
CA PRO A 109 -3.38 5.69 7.86
C PRO A 109 -4.27 4.86 8.81
N MET A 110 -3.67 4.32 9.87
CA MET A 110 -4.37 3.54 10.91
C MET A 110 -4.62 4.35 12.19
N ARG A 111 -4.38 5.66 12.14
CA ARG A 111 -4.78 6.66 13.13
C ARG A 111 -5.46 7.85 12.47
N PHE A 112 -6.11 8.66 13.29
CA PHE A 112 -6.58 9.98 12.90
C PHE A 112 -5.46 11.00 13.06
N ARG A 113 -5.83 12.28 12.85
CA ARG A 113 -4.92 13.43 12.98
C ARG A 113 -4.06 13.33 14.23
N ASP A 114 -2.77 13.63 14.11
CA ASP A 114 -1.78 13.66 15.20
C ASP A 114 -1.67 12.32 15.95
N GLY A 115 -1.76 11.20 15.20
CA GLY A 115 -1.69 9.85 15.75
C GLY A 115 -2.87 9.45 16.63
N GLN A 116 -3.95 10.24 16.68
CA GLN A 116 -5.08 9.99 17.58
C GLN A 116 -5.79 8.66 17.26
N LEU A 117 -6.00 7.85 18.30
CA LEU A 117 -6.67 6.55 18.14
C LEU A 117 -8.17 6.71 17.85
N VAL A 118 -8.79 7.75 18.42
CA VAL A 118 -10.23 7.99 18.36
C VAL A 118 -10.56 9.30 17.67
N ARG A 119 -11.72 9.32 17.01
CA ARG A 119 -12.33 10.55 16.51
C ARG A 119 -13.82 10.54 16.80
N VAL A 120 -14.34 11.67 17.27
CA VAL A 120 -15.79 11.88 17.44
C VAL A 120 -16.36 12.45 16.14
N GLN A 121 -17.39 11.81 15.61
CA GLN A 121 -18.14 12.28 14.46
C GLN A 121 -19.64 12.14 14.74
N ARG A 122 -20.36 13.26 14.73
CA ARG A 122 -21.82 13.31 15.00
C ARG A 122 -22.20 12.60 16.32
N GLY A 123 -21.43 12.84 17.37
CA GLY A 123 -21.66 12.26 18.71
C GLY A 123 -21.26 10.79 18.87
N VAL A 124 -20.73 10.15 17.82
CA VAL A 124 -20.24 8.76 17.89
C VAL A 124 -18.71 8.75 17.85
N THR A 125 -18.09 8.05 18.79
CA THR A 125 -16.64 7.80 18.79
C THR A 125 -16.30 6.65 17.86
N TYR A 126 -15.35 6.87 16.96
CA TYR A 126 -14.83 5.86 16.05
C TYR A 126 -13.36 5.61 16.29
N GLN A 127 -12.92 4.38 16.01
CA GLN A 127 -11.52 4.04 15.76
C GLN A 127 -11.39 3.53 14.32
N VAL A 128 -10.21 3.70 13.72
CA VAL A 128 -9.84 2.91 12.55
C VAL A 128 -9.63 1.47 13.02
N GLN A 129 -10.17 0.49 12.29
CA GLN A 129 -9.95 -0.93 12.55
C GLN A 129 -8.44 -1.21 12.66
N ARG A 130 -8.00 -1.88 13.72
CA ARG A 130 -6.58 -2.10 14.03
C ARG A 130 -6.11 -3.43 13.49
N TYR A 131 -4.96 -3.43 12.83
CA TYR A 131 -4.36 -4.62 12.23
C TYR A 131 -3.11 -5.02 13.01
N PHE A 132 -2.96 -6.31 13.27
CA PHE A 132 -1.78 -6.88 13.91
C PHE A 132 -1.21 -7.99 13.03
N VAL A 133 0.11 -8.00 12.85
CA VAL A 133 0.85 -9.06 12.18
C VAL A 133 1.95 -9.50 13.13
N ASP A 134 1.95 -10.78 13.51
CA ASP A 134 2.90 -11.37 14.45
C ASP A 134 3.00 -10.58 15.76
N GLY A 135 1.83 -10.18 16.29
CA GLY A 135 1.71 -9.39 17.52
C GLY A 135 2.10 -7.91 17.39
N ARG A 136 2.54 -7.47 16.21
CA ARG A 136 2.94 -6.08 15.95
C ARG A 136 1.82 -5.29 15.29
N GLU A 137 1.51 -4.13 15.86
CA GLU A 137 0.48 -3.26 15.27
C GLU A 137 0.96 -2.61 13.97
N VAL A 138 0.12 -2.71 12.95
CA VAL A 138 0.27 -2.02 11.67
C VAL A 138 -0.23 -0.59 11.80
N LEU A 139 0.60 0.38 11.42
CA LEU A 139 0.25 1.82 11.43
C LEU A 139 -0.15 2.34 10.06
N TYR A 140 0.26 1.66 8.98
CA TYR A 140 -0.07 2.05 7.61
C TYR A 140 -0.30 0.83 6.73
N VAL A 141 -1.34 0.90 5.90
CA VAL A 141 -1.62 -0.11 4.86
C VAL A 141 -1.37 0.51 3.49
N VAL A 142 -0.34 0.05 2.79
CA VAL A 142 0.01 0.49 1.43
C VAL A 142 -0.61 -0.50 0.43
N SER A 143 -1.61 -0.02 -0.31
CA SER A 143 -2.39 -0.82 -1.26
C SER A 143 -1.99 -0.51 -2.70
N PHE A 144 -1.60 -1.50 -3.49
CA PHE A 144 -1.35 -1.36 -4.93
C PHE A 144 -2.55 -1.87 -5.75
N CYS A 145 -2.83 -1.27 -6.90
CA CYS A 145 -3.86 -1.71 -7.82
C CYS A 145 -3.26 -2.59 -8.91
N LEU A 146 -3.42 -3.91 -8.83
CA LEU A 146 -2.93 -4.85 -9.85
C LEU A 146 -4.04 -5.23 -10.84
N PRO A 147 -3.75 -5.45 -12.13
CA PRO A 147 -2.44 -5.30 -12.78
C PRO A 147 -2.06 -3.85 -13.12
N ARG A 148 -2.95 -2.87 -12.87
CA ARG A 148 -2.80 -1.47 -13.32
C ARG A 148 -1.46 -0.83 -12.97
N PHE A 149 -0.94 -1.02 -11.77
CA PHE A 149 0.37 -0.51 -11.34
C PHE A 149 1.49 -0.87 -12.31
N PHE A 150 1.42 -2.05 -12.93
CA PHE A 150 2.39 -2.54 -13.90
C PHE A 150 2.18 -2.06 -15.34
N THR A 151 1.15 -1.25 -15.60
CA THR A 151 0.98 -0.54 -16.88
C THR A 151 1.89 0.69 -16.98
N GLN A 152 2.46 1.12 -15.86
CA GLN A 152 3.39 2.24 -15.77
C GLN A 152 4.81 1.83 -16.21
N GLY A 153 5.59 2.81 -16.67
CA GLY A 153 7.02 2.64 -16.92
C GLY A 153 7.80 2.37 -15.62
N PHE A 154 9.07 1.99 -15.75
CA PHE A 154 9.95 1.74 -14.60
C PHE A 154 10.03 2.95 -13.65
N ASP A 155 10.37 4.13 -14.19
CA ASP A 155 10.52 5.34 -13.39
C ASP A 155 9.19 5.75 -12.74
N GLU A 156 8.08 5.66 -13.49
CA GLU A 156 6.73 5.99 -12.98
C GLU A 156 6.32 5.08 -11.81
N LYS A 157 6.64 3.79 -11.86
CA LYS A 157 6.38 2.86 -10.74
C LYS A 157 7.19 3.23 -9.51
N LEU A 158 8.46 3.59 -9.69
CA LEU A 158 9.33 3.99 -8.58
C LEU A 158 8.83 5.30 -7.97
N VAL A 159 8.52 6.30 -8.80
CA VAL A 159 7.92 7.56 -8.35
C VAL A 159 6.61 7.33 -7.60
N THR A 160 5.74 6.44 -8.09
CA THR A 160 4.51 6.05 -7.38
C THR A 160 4.82 5.49 -5.98
N LEU A 161 5.80 4.59 -5.86
CA LEU A 161 6.19 4.05 -4.55
C LEU A 161 6.69 5.16 -3.62
N PHE A 162 7.58 6.02 -4.09
CA PHE A 162 8.10 7.15 -3.31
C PHE A 162 6.98 8.11 -2.88
N HIS A 163 6.04 8.39 -3.78
CA HIS A 163 4.85 9.21 -3.50
C HIS A 163 4.04 8.64 -2.32
N GLU A 164 3.73 7.34 -2.35
CA GLU A 164 2.97 6.70 -1.28
C GLU A 164 3.72 6.65 0.04
N LEU A 165 5.04 6.41 0.01
CA LEU A 165 5.87 6.43 1.20
C LEU A 165 5.99 7.83 1.78
N TYR A 166 6.05 8.87 0.94
CA TYR A 166 6.22 10.25 1.39
C TYR A 166 4.96 10.80 2.08
N HIS A 167 3.79 10.21 1.78
CA HIS A 167 2.56 10.47 2.52
C HIS A 167 2.57 9.98 3.97
N ILE A 168 3.50 9.10 4.36
CA ILE A 168 3.63 8.68 5.76
C ILE A 168 4.13 9.85 6.60
N SER A 169 3.52 10.05 7.77
CA SER A 169 3.92 11.14 8.67
C SER A 169 5.38 10.98 9.13
N PRO A 170 6.18 12.07 9.17
CA PRO A 170 7.51 12.06 9.77
C PRO A 170 7.58 11.56 11.22
N SER A 171 6.50 11.73 11.99
CA SER A 171 6.38 11.22 13.38
C SER A 171 6.11 9.71 13.44
N PHE A 172 5.78 9.09 12.30
CA PHE A 172 5.42 7.68 12.15
C PHE A 172 4.34 7.22 13.17
N ASP A 173 3.36 8.08 13.42
CA ASP A 173 2.33 7.90 14.45
C ASP A 173 1.05 7.23 13.94
N GLY A 174 1.00 6.85 12.65
CA GLY A 174 -0.18 6.28 12.00
C GLY A 174 -1.08 7.31 11.32
N ASP A 175 -0.76 8.61 11.35
CA ASP A 175 -1.38 9.67 10.53
C ASP A 175 -0.59 9.90 9.23
N LEU A 176 -1.19 10.61 8.27
CA LEU A 176 -0.50 11.06 7.06
C LEU A 176 0.29 12.34 7.31
N ARG A 177 1.35 12.54 6.51
CA ARG A 177 2.07 13.80 6.42
C ARG A 177 1.10 14.92 6.07
N ARG A 178 1.18 16.02 6.84
CA ARG A 178 0.41 17.24 6.60
C ARG A 178 1.33 18.36 6.17
N HIS A 179 0.95 19.06 5.10
CA HIS A 179 1.62 20.28 4.67
C HIS A 179 0.77 21.44 5.17
N GLY A 180 1.26 22.20 6.17
CA GLY A 180 0.48 23.24 6.84
C GLY A 180 -0.16 24.21 5.83
N GLY A 181 -1.49 24.16 5.69
CA GLY A 181 -2.23 24.93 4.70
C GLY A 181 -3.67 24.44 4.50
N ARG A 182 -4.45 25.17 3.69
CA ARG A 182 -5.88 24.90 3.42
C ARG A 182 -6.13 23.55 2.73
N TYR A 183 -5.08 22.96 2.15
CA TYR A 183 -5.03 21.62 1.54
C TYR A 183 -4.07 20.73 2.33
N ASP A 184 -4.57 20.24 3.45
CA ASP A 184 -3.81 19.69 4.59
C ASP A 184 -2.97 18.42 4.30
N VAL A 185 -2.91 17.94 3.05
CA VAL A 185 -2.18 16.71 2.62
C VAL A 185 -1.44 16.89 1.28
N HIS A 186 -1.72 17.93 0.49
CA HIS A 186 -1.04 18.17 -0.79
C HIS A 186 -0.47 19.58 -0.85
N THR A 187 0.78 19.69 -1.31
CA THR A 187 1.45 20.98 -1.54
C THR A 187 0.68 21.83 -2.55
N ALA A 188 0.97 23.14 -2.59
CA ALA A 188 0.27 24.12 -3.45
C ALA A 188 0.38 23.82 -4.97
N SER A 189 1.30 22.93 -5.38
CA SER A 189 1.48 22.48 -6.76
C SER A 189 1.69 20.97 -6.82
N GLN A 190 0.76 20.25 -7.44
CA GLN A 190 0.89 18.81 -7.73
C GLN A 190 2.13 18.51 -8.57
N LYS A 191 2.47 19.41 -9.51
CA LYS A 191 3.62 19.26 -10.40
C LYS A 191 4.95 19.30 -9.62
N GLU A 192 5.08 20.22 -8.66
CA GLU A 192 6.28 20.31 -7.82
C GLU A 192 6.42 19.08 -6.92
N TYR A 193 5.29 18.58 -6.40
CA TYR A 193 5.28 17.35 -5.61
C TYR A 193 5.73 16.15 -6.43
N ASP A 194 5.17 15.97 -7.64
CA ASP A 194 5.54 14.87 -8.54
C ASP A 194 7.01 14.96 -8.97
N GLN A 195 7.50 16.18 -9.23
CA GLN A 195 8.92 16.41 -9.53
C GLN A 195 9.81 16.04 -8.34
N HIS A 196 9.45 16.46 -7.12
CA HIS A 196 10.21 16.11 -5.92
C HIS A 196 10.28 14.59 -5.70
N MET A 197 9.19 13.86 -5.95
CA MET A 197 9.20 12.39 -5.86
C MET A 197 10.11 11.76 -6.93
N ALA A 198 10.15 12.33 -8.14
CA ALA A 198 11.08 11.90 -9.18
C ALA A 198 12.54 12.16 -8.83
N GLU A 199 12.84 13.27 -8.14
CA GLU A 199 14.17 13.58 -7.63
C GLU A 199 14.61 12.57 -6.57
N LEU A 200 13.78 12.33 -5.54
CA LEU A 200 14.09 11.34 -4.50
C LEU A 200 14.28 9.92 -5.06
N ALA A 201 13.45 9.52 -6.02
CA ALA A 201 13.58 8.22 -6.69
C ALA A 201 14.91 8.11 -7.47
N ARG A 202 15.31 9.19 -8.16
CA ARG A 202 16.59 9.25 -8.88
C ARG A 202 17.78 9.23 -7.93
N GLU A 203 17.74 10.00 -6.85
CA GLU A 203 18.77 10.01 -5.81
C GLU A 203 18.97 8.61 -5.22
N TYR A 204 17.88 7.90 -4.89
CA TYR A 204 17.96 6.52 -4.42
C TYR A 204 18.67 5.61 -5.42
N LEU A 205 18.37 5.69 -6.72
CA LEU A 205 19.06 4.89 -7.74
C LEU A 205 20.54 5.27 -7.89
N GLN A 206 20.92 6.53 -7.66
CA GLN A 206 22.32 6.98 -7.68
C GLN A 206 23.15 6.37 -6.54
N LEU A 207 22.51 5.95 -5.44
CA LEU A 207 23.15 5.21 -4.34
C LEU A 207 23.48 3.75 -4.71
N ARG A 208 23.17 3.33 -5.94
CA ARG A 208 23.43 1.99 -6.49
C ARG A 208 22.92 0.86 -5.58
N PRO A 209 21.62 0.84 -5.23
CA PRO A 209 21.02 -0.27 -4.50
C PRO A 209 21.13 -1.56 -5.32
N GLU A 210 21.09 -2.71 -4.64
CA GLU A 210 21.19 -4.00 -5.32
C GLU A 210 20.05 -4.15 -6.36
N PRO A 211 20.35 -4.45 -7.65
CA PRO A 211 19.34 -4.49 -8.70
C PRO A 211 18.15 -5.42 -8.42
N ARG A 212 18.40 -6.57 -7.78
CA ARG A 212 17.37 -7.55 -7.36
C ARG A 212 16.24 -6.97 -6.49
N LEU A 213 16.47 -5.81 -5.85
CA LEU A 213 15.47 -5.12 -5.04
C LEU A 213 14.43 -4.39 -5.89
N TYR A 214 14.76 -3.94 -7.09
CA TYR A 214 13.87 -3.11 -7.92
C TYR A 214 13.68 -3.61 -9.36
N ASP A 215 14.46 -4.58 -9.83
CA ASP A 215 14.44 -5.04 -11.23
C ASP A 215 13.07 -5.58 -11.67
N PHE A 216 12.27 -6.09 -10.73
CA PHE A 216 10.88 -6.49 -11.02
C PHE A 216 9.99 -5.33 -11.50
N LEU A 217 10.32 -4.07 -11.14
CA LEU A 217 9.61 -2.89 -11.62
C LEU A 217 9.88 -2.61 -13.11
N ARG A 218 10.98 -3.14 -13.66
CA ARG A 218 11.30 -3.02 -15.09
C ARG A 218 10.38 -3.89 -15.95
N LEU A 219 9.76 -4.91 -15.35
CA LEU A 219 8.82 -5.79 -16.04
C LEU A 219 7.42 -5.19 -16.06
N ASN A 220 6.65 -5.56 -17.08
CA ASN A 220 5.20 -5.39 -17.09
C ASN A 220 4.51 -6.62 -16.44
N PHE A 221 3.19 -6.54 -16.24
CA PHE A 221 2.45 -7.61 -15.56
C PHE A 221 2.48 -8.94 -16.32
N VAL A 222 2.38 -8.88 -17.65
CA VAL A 222 2.40 -10.07 -18.51
C VAL A 222 3.76 -10.76 -18.41
N GLN A 223 4.85 -10.00 -18.46
CA GLN A 223 6.21 -10.49 -18.30
C GLN A 223 6.45 -11.16 -16.94
N LEU A 224 5.91 -10.58 -15.85
CA LEU A 224 5.96 -11.22 -14.54
C LEU A 224 5.23 -12.56 -14.54
N CYS A 225 4.00 -12.62 -15.08
CA CYS A 225 3.26 -13.87 -15.18
C CYS A 225 3.94 -14.90 -16.10
N GLN A 226 4.56 -14.47 -17.19
CA GLN A 226 5.30 -15.37 -18.09
C GLN A 226 6.53 -15.97 -17.41
N ARG A 227 7.28 -15.18 -16.62
CA ARG A 227 8.49 -15.65 -15.95
C ARG A 227 8.23 -16.47 -14.68
N HIS A 228 7.14 -16.18 -13.98
CA HIS A 228 6.87 -16.72 -12.64
C HIS A 228 5.59 -17.57 -12.57
N GLY A 229 4.90 -17.77 -13.70
CA GLY A 229 3.59 -18.43 -13.80
C GLY A 229 2.42 -17.59 -13.28
N ALA A 230 2.61 -16.86 -12.17
CA ALA A 230 1.62 -15.97 -11.59
C ALA A 230 2.27 -14.88 -10.73
N VAL A 231 1.52 -13.83 -10.42
CA VAL A 231 1.86 -12.88 -9.36
C VAL A 231 1.05 -13.22 -8.11
N MET A 232 1.71 -13.33 -6.97
CA MET A 232 1.10 -13.55 -5.66
C MET A 232 1.28 -12.31 -4.78
N GLY A 233 0.37 -12.10 -3.84
CA GLY A 233 0.60 -11.16 -2.75
C GLY A 233 -0.48 -11.17 -1.69
N THR A 234 -0.22 -10.42 -0.63
CA THR A 234 -1.13 -10.25 0.50
C THR A 234 -2.37 -9.45 0.12
N VAL A 235 -3.56 -9.96 0.48
CA VAL A 235 -4.84 -9.27 0.29
C VAL A 235 -5.58 -9.18 1.62
N VAL A 236 -5.58 -7.99 2.23
CA VAL A 236 -6.35 -7.73 3.45
C VAL A 236 -7.60 -6.91 3.15
N PRO A 237 -8.66 -7.01 3.98
CA PRO A 237 -9.80 -6.13 3.84
C PRO A 237 -9.38 -4.66 3.96
N ARG A 238 -10.14 -3.76 3.33
CA ARG A 238 -9.92 -2.32 3.51
C ARG A 238 -10.30 -1.93 4.95
N PRO A 239 -9.43 -1.25 5.71
CA PRO A 239 -9.73 -0.81 7.07
C PRO A 239 -11.04 -0.03 7.14
N LYS A 240 -11.82 -0.27 8.20
CA LYS A 240 -13.13 0.34 8.43
C LYS A 240 -13.08 1.28 9.63
N LEU A 241 -13.97 2.27 9.66
CA LEU A 241 -14.25 3.03 10.88
C LEU A 241 -15.23 2.22 11.75
N VAL A 242 -14.77 1.79 12.92
CA VAL A 242 -15.54 0.97 13.85
C VAL A 242 -16.01 1.86 15.01
N PRO A 243 -17.32 1.93 15.30
CA PRO A 243 -17.81 2.68 16.44
C PRO A 243 -17.36 1.99 17.74
N VAL A 244 -16.82 2.76 18.68
CA VAL A 244 -16.36 2.26 19.98
C VAL A 244 -17.12 2.93 21.11
N ARG A 245 -17.45 2.18 22.17
CA ARG A 245 -17.91 2.75 23.43
C ARG A 245 -16.69 3.07 24.27
N ILE A 246 -16.41 4.34 24.50
CA ILE A 246 -15.48 4.73 25.55
C ILE A 246 -16.27 4.65 26.86
N LEU A 247 -15.94 3.70 27.73
CA LEU A 247 -16.36 3.79 29.12
C LEU A 247 -15.68 5.03 29.68
N ARG A 248 -16.46 6.04 30.07
CA ARG A 248 -15.93 7.18 30.81
C ARG A 248 -15.38 6.61 32.12
N SER A 249 -14.07 6.64 32.30
CA SER A 249 -13.47 6.51 33.62
C SER A 249 -14.07 7.64 34.46
N GLY A 250 -14.82 7.27 35.49
CA GLY A 250 -15.32 8.20 36.50
C GLY A 250 -14.19 8.77 37.34
#